data_AF-A0A5D0TTL1-F1
#
_entry.id   AF-A0A5D0TTL1-F1
#
_cell.length_a   1.000
_cell.length_b   1.000
_cell.length_c   1.000
_cell.angle_alpha   90.00
_cell.angle_beta   90.00
_cell.angle_gamma   90.00
#
_symmetry.space_group_name_H-M   'P 1'
#
loop_
_entity.id
_entity.type
_entity.pdbx_description
1 polymer ?
#
loop_
_entity_poly.entity_id
_entity_poly.type
_entity_poly.pdbx_seq_one_letter_code
_entity_poly.pdbx_strand_id
1 'polypeptide(L)'
;FRIGDKVTQIRNNYDKGQAGVFNGTLGIVTALSTEEQTLTVRTDEDESIDYDFDELDELAHAYAMTIHRSQGSEYPAVVIPLTTSAWMMLQRNLLYTAITRAKQLVVLVGSRRALAAAVRTVSAGRRHTALDHRLSRL
;
A
#
# COMPACT_ATOMS: atom_id res chain seq x y z
N PHE A 1 -15.34 -1.32 -11.07
CA PHE A 1 -14.15 -0.73 -11.71
C PHE A 1 -14.52 -0.11 -13.05
N ARG A 2 -13.69 0.79 -13.57
CA ARG A 2 -13.81 1.47 -14.87
C ARG A 2 -12.43 1.58 -15.52
N ILE A 3 -12.41 1.76 -16.84
CA ILE A 3 -11.18 2.04 -17.58
C ILE A 3 -10.51 3.30 -17.02
N GLY A 4 -9.20 3.21 -16.78
CA GLY A 4 -8.39 4.25 -16.14
C GLY A 4 -8.32 4.16 -14.61
N ASP A 5 -9.09 3.26 -13.97
CA ASP A 5 -8.99 3.07 -12.53
C ASP A 5 -7.64 2.46 -12.16
N LYS A 6 -6.99 3.03 -11.14
CA LYS A 6 -5.82 2.42 -10.54
C LYS A 6 -6.27 1.34 -9.56
N VAL A 7 -5.72 0.14 -9.70
CA VAL A 7 -6.09 -1.03 -8.90
C VAL A 7 -4.86 -1.68 -8.27
N THR A 8 -5.09 -2.47 -7.23
CA THR A 8 -4.09 -3.32 -6.60
C THR A 8 -4.67 -4.70 -6.32
N GLN A 9 -3.86 -5.72 -6.54
CA GLN A 9 -4.16 -7.10 -6.16
C GLN A 9 -4.12 -7.24 -4.63
N ILE A 10 -5.11 -7.90 -4.02
CA ILE A 10 -5.21 -8.05 -2.56
C ILE A 10 -4.91 -9.46 -2.04
N ARG A 11 -4.79 -10.46 -2.93
CA ARG A 11 -4.40 -11.84 -2.61
C ARG A 11 -3.45 -12.39 -3.68
N ASN A 12 -2.63 -13.39 -3.35
CA ASN A 12 -1.77 -14.01 -4.36
C ASN A 12 -2.61 -14.90 -5.30
N ASN A 13 -2.37 -14.79 -6.60
CA ASN A 13 -2.96 -15.63 -7.63
C ASN A 13 -1.82 -16.15 -8.52
N TYR A 14 -1.49 -17.43 -8.37
CA TYR A 14 -0.34 -18.06 -9.05
C TYR A 14 -0.65 -18.47 -10.48
N ASP A 15 -1.94 -18.53 -10.83
CA ASP A 15 -2.41 -19.02 -12.13
C ASP A 15 -2.57 -17.87 -13.14
N LYS A 16 -2.49 -16.60 -12.68
CA LYS A 16 -2.57 -15.41 -13.52
C LYS A 16 -1.21 -14.81 -13.83
N GLY A 17 -1.05 -14.35 -15.08
CA GLY A 17 0.20 -13.77 -15.56
C GLY A 17 1.32 -14.79 -15.74
N GLN A 18 2.46 -14.35 -16.24
CA GLN A 18 3.60 -15.22 -16.56
C GLN A 18 4.26 -15.82 -15.31
N ALA A 19 4.21 -15.11 -14.18
CA ALA A 19 4.89 -15.50 -12.94
C ALA A 19 3.96 -15.53 -11.71
N GLY A 20 2.65 -15.41 -11.91
CA GLY A 20 1.69 -15.12 -10.84
C GLY A 20 1.51 -13.61 -10.62
N VAL A 21 0.33 -13.23 -10.13
CA VAL A 21 0.04 -11.87 -9.65
C VAL A 21 -0.02 -11.90 -8.12
N PHE A 22 0.78 -11.06 -7.46
CA PHE A 22 0.96 -11.11 -6.02
C PHE A 22 0.22 -9.98 -5.29
N ASN A 23 -0.08 -10.19 -4.01
CA ASN A 23 -0.68 -9.16 -3.17
C ASN A 23 0.22 -7.91 -3.14
N GLY A 24 -0.36 -6.77 -3.51
CA GLY A 24 0.36 -5.49 -3.63
C GLY A 24 0.77 -5.13 -5.06
N THR A 25 0.66 -6.04 -6.03
CA THR A 25 0.86 -5.69 -7.45
C THR A 25 -0.09 -4.55 -7.83
N LEU A 26 0.44 -3.55 -8.51
CA LEU A 26 -0.31 -2.37 -8.95
C LEU A 26 -0.63 -2.48 -10.43
N GLY A 27 -1.75 -1.91 -10.83
CA GLY A 27 -2.11 -1.84 -12.24
C GLY A 27 -3.13 -0.76 -12.55
N ILE A 28 -3.44 -0.64 -13.83
CA ILE A 28 -4.45 0.25 -14.37
C ILE A 28 -5.41 -0.58 -15.20
N VAL A 29 -6.72 -0.37 -15.00
CA VAL A 29 -7.74 -0.99 -15.83
C VAL A 29 -7.67 -0.40 -17.25
N THR A 30 -7.42 -1.24 -18.25
CA THR A 30 -7.25 -0.83 -19.65
C THR A 30 -8.44 -1.18 -20.52
N ALA A 31 -9.19 -2.24 -20.18
CA ALA A 31 -10.40 -2.65 -20.88
C ALA A 31 -11.45 -3.22 -19.92
N LEU A 32 -12.72 -3.15 -20.35
CA LEU A 32 -13.87 -3.69 -19.64
C LEU A 32 -14.91 -4.13 -20.67
N SER A 33 -15.23 -5.43 -20.70
CA SER A 33 -16.30 -5.99 -21.53
C SER A 33 -17.45 -6.46 -20.65
N THR A 34 -18.64 -5.89 -20.86
CA THR A 34 -19.85 -6.33 -20.15
C THR A 34 -20.51 -7.54 -20.80
N GLU A 35 -20.22 -7.79 -22.08
CA GLU A 35 -20.72 -8.95 -22.83
C GLU A 35 -19.92 -10.20 -22.45
N GLU A 36 -18.59 -10.11 -22.46
CA GLU A 36 -17.70 -11.21 -22.06
C GLU A 36 -17.54 -11.31 -20.53
N GLN A 37 -18.05 -10.34 -19.77
CA GLN A 37 -17.88 -10.24 -18.31
C GLN A 37 -16.41 -10.28 -17.86
N THR A 38 -15.55 -9.56 -18.59
CA THR A 38 -14.10 -9.50 -18.34
C THR A 38 -13.60 -8.08 -18.12
N LEU A 39 -12.52 -7.96 -17.34
CA LEU A 39 -11.80 -6.73 -17.06
C LEU A 39 -10.30 -6.97 -17.26
N THR A 40 -9.65 -6.12 -18.06
CA THR A 40 -8.20 -6.20 -18.28
C THR A 40 -7.47 -5.18 -17.42
N VAL A 41 -6.47 -5.63 -16.66
CA VAL A 41 -5.55 -4.79 -15.90
C VAL A 41 -4.16 -4.87 -16.53
N ARG A 42 -3.58 -3.71 -16.82
CA ARG A 42 -2.16 -3.62 -17.16
C ARG A 42 -1.33 -3.34 -15.90
N THR A 43 -0.42 -4.25 -15.56
CA THR A 43 0.45 -4.16 -14.38
C THR A 43 1.55 -3.11 -14.57
N ASP A 44 2.27 -2.79 -13.50
CA ASP A 44 3.47 -1.95 -13.54
C ASP A 44 4.65 -2.60 -14.27
N GLU A 45 4.63 -3.92 -14.44
CA GLU A 45 5.56 -4.70 -15.26
C GLU A 45 5.15 -4.74 -16.75
N ASP A 46 4.15 -3.94 -17.15
CA ASP A 46 3.59 -3.83 -18.51
C ASP A 46 2.95 -5.13 -19.03
N GLU A 47 2.52 -6.00 -18.11
CA GLU A 47 1.76 -7.22 -18.43
C GLU A 47 0.25 -6.94 -18.43
N SER A 48 -0.48 -7.48 -19.40
CA SER A 48 -1.95 -7.39 -19.44
C SER A 48 -2.56 -8.67 -18.89
N ILE A 49 -3.34 -8.53 -17.82
CA ILE A 49 -3.99 -9.63 -17.10
C ILE A 49 -5.51 -9.44 -17.18
N ASP A 50 -6.19 -10.47 -17.66
CA ASP A 50 -7.65 -10.52 -17.68
C ASP A 50 -8.18 -11.08 -16.36
N TYR A 51 -9.26 -10.48 -15.87
CA TYR A 51 -10.03 -10.89 -14.71
C TYR A 51 -11.47 -11.09 -15.13
N ASP A 52 -12.02 -12.26 -14.81
CA ASP A 52 -13.44 -12.51 -14.90
C ASP A 52 -14.17 -11.75 -13.78
N PHE A 53 -15.46 -11.47 -13.97
CA PHE A 53 -16.23 -10.67 -13.02
C PHE A 53 -16.33 -11.28 -11.63
N ASP A 54 -16.25 -12.60 -11.50
CA ASP A 54 -16.23 -13.33 -10.23
C ASP A 54 -14.87 -13.27 -9.51
N GLU A 55 -13.79 -12.87 -10.21
CA GLU A 55 -12.46 -12.65 -9.65
C GLU A 55 -12.23 -11.19 -9.22
N LEU A 56 -13.19 -10.29 -9.44
CA LEU A 56 -13.02 -8.86 -9.15
C LEU A 56 -12.87 -8.55 -7.66
N ASP A 57 -13.20 -9.49 -6.78
CA ASP A 57 -12.95 -9.41 -5.35
C ASP A 57 -11.45 -9.62 -4.99
N GLU A 58 -10.61 -9.95 -5.97
CA GLU A 58 -9.14 -9.94 -5.87
C GLU A 58 -8.53 -8.55 -6.04
N LEU A 59 -9.31 -7.60 -6.56
CA LEU A 59 -8.85 -6.24 -6.84
C LEU A 59 -9.45 -5.25 -5.84
N ALA A 60 -8.66 -4.23 -5.52
CA ALA A 60 -9.13 -3.05 -4.81
C ALA A 60 -8.63 -1.78 -5.51
N HIS A 61 -9.36 -0.67 -5.37
CA HIS A 61 -8.85 0.62 -5.84
C HIS A 61 -7.56 1.02 -5.12
N ALA A 62 -6.62 1.56 -5.87
CA ALA A 62 -5.27 1.91 -5.42
C ALA A 62 -4.95 3.41 -5.53
N TYR A 63 -5.98 4.27 -5.46
CA TYR A 63 -5.80 5.73 -5.40
C TYR A 63 -5.16 6.21 -4.10
N ALA A 64 -5.42 5.49 -3.02
CA ALA A 64 -4.78 5.69 -1.73
C ALA A 64 -4.40 4.32 -1.17
N MET A 65 -3.25 4.27 -0.50
CA MET A 65 -2.78 3.06 0.16
C MET A 65 -2.31 3.37 1.57
N THR A 66 -2.34 2.36 2.42
CA THR A 66 -1.82 2.47 3.77
C THR A 66 -0.30 2.46 3.74
N ILE A 67 0.31 3.11 4.74
CA ILE A 67 1.78 3.13 4.89
C ILE A 67 2.33 1.71 5.00
N HIS A 68 1.60 0.80 5.65
CA HIS A 68 1.96 -0.62 5.77
C HIS A 68 2.02 -1.32 4.40
N ARG A 69 1.05 -1.08 3.52
CA ARG A 69 1.06 -1.67 2.17
C ARG A 69 2.14 -1.08 1.25
N SER A 70 2.62 0.13 1.54
CA SER A 70 3.70 0.77 0.78
C SER A 70 5.11 0.33 1.20
N GLN A 71 5.25 -0.57 2.18
CA GLN A 71 6.56 -1.01 2.65
C GLN A 71 7.34 -1.72 1.54
N GLY A 72 8.59 -1.31 1.32
CA GLY A 72 9.41 -1.79 0.22
C GLY A 72 9.26 -1.02 -1.09
N SER A 73 8.17 -0.27 -1.28
CA SER A 73 7.93 0.56 -2.47
C SER A 73 8.40 2.00 -2.27
N GLU A 74 8.75 2.69 -3.37
CA GLU A 74 9.11 4.10 -3.35
C GLU A 74 8.46 4.83 -4.53
N TYR A 75 8.10 6.10 -4.31
CA TYR A 75 7.37 6.93 -5.29
C TYR A 75 8.07 8.27 -5.47
N PRO A 76 8.05 8.89 -6.67
CA PRO A 76 8.64 10.21 -6.89
C PRO A 76 8.13 11.27 -5.90
N ALA A 77 6.82 11.30 -5.68
CA ALA A 77 6.16 12.16 -4.72
C ALA A 77 5.16 11.38 -3.87
N VAL A 78 5.05 11.72 -2.58
CA VAL A 78 4.08 11.13 -1.65
C VAL A 78 3.30 12.24 -0.94
N VAL A 79 1.97 12.09 -0.89
CA VAL A 79 1.07 12.95 -0.14
C VAL A 79 0.58 12.19 1.09
N ILE A 80 0.84 12.72 2.29
CA ILE A 80 0.56 12.06 3.57
C ILE A 80 -0.50 12.87 4.33
N PRO A 81 -1.73 12.37 4.44
CA PRO A 81 -2.73 12.98 5.30
C PRO A 81 -2.42 12.72 6.79
N LEU A 82 -2.34 13.78 7.57
CA LEU A 82 -2.11 13.76 9.02
C LEU A 82 -3.29 14.38 9.77
N THR A 83 -4.20 13.52 10.20
CA THR A 83 -5.41 13.91 10.95
C THR A 83 -5.37 13.42 12.39
N THR A 84 -5.94 14.20 13.31
CA THR A 84 -6.13 13.78 14.71
C THR A 84 -7.20 12.69 14.86
N SER A 85 -8.08 12.49 13.87
CA SER A 85 -9.06 11.39 13.88
C SER A 85 -8.38 10.01 13.84
N ALA A 86 -7.15 9.93 13.31
CA ALA A 86 -6.34 8.73 13.25
C ALA A 86 -5.33 8.64 14.41
N TRP A 87 -5.72 9.08 15.62
CA TRP A 87 -4.81 9.29 16.74
C TRP A 87 -3.90 8.09 17.05
N MET A 88 -4.44 6.86 17.02
CA MET A 88 -3.66 5.64 17.30
C MET A 88 -2.52 5.41 16.31
N MET A 89 -2.63 5.94 15.09
CA MET A 89 -1.62 5.83 14.04
C MET A 89 -0.62 6.99 14.04
N LEU A 90 -0.78 8.00 14.90
CA LEU A 90 0.18 9.10 15.04
C LEU A 90 1.41 8.66 15.84
N GLN A 91 2.26 7.88 15.18
CA GLN A 91 3.48 7.29 15.72
C GLN A 91 4.70 7.70 14.89
N ARG A 92 5.84 7.91 15.55
CA ARG A 92 7.07 8.43 14.91
C ARG A 92 7.60 7.48 13.85
N ASN A 93 7.62 6.18 14.15
CA ASN A 93 8.04 5.14 13.22
C ASN A 93 7.13 5.10 11.97
N LEU A 94 5.81 5.20 12.14
CA LEU A 94 4.88 5.17 11.02
C LEU A 94 5.03 6.41 10.13
N LEU A 95 5.17 7.59 10.73
CA LEU A 95 5.45 8.83 10.00
C LEU A 95 6.80 8.76 9.28
N TYR A 96 7.84 8.25 9.94
CA TYR A 96 9.16 8.07 9.34
C TYR A 96 9.08 7.15 8.11
N THR A 97 8.41 5.99 8.23
CA THR A 97 8.21 5.07 7.11
C THR A 97 7.48 5.74 5.95
N ALA A 98 6.44 6.53 6.23
CA ALA A 98 5.69 7.24 5.19
C ALA A 98 6.55 8.26 4.44
N ILE A 99 7.37 9.03 5.18
CA ILE A 99 8.28 10.03 4.61
C ILE A 99 9.32 9.35 3.71
N THR A 100 9.89 8.23 4.15
CA THR A 100 10.91 7.49 3.37
C THR A 100 10.34 6.69 2.21
N ARG A 101 9.03 6.77 1.92
CA ARG A 101 8.48 6.28 0.65
C ARG A 101 8.66 7.27 -0.49
N ALA A 102 8.93 8.55 -0.21
CA ALA A 102 9.14 9.56 -1.24
C ALA A 102 10.60 9.63 -1.69
N LYS A 103 10.83 9.62 -3.00
CA LYS A 103 12.16 9.81 -3.60
C LYS A 103 12.55 11.28 -3.74
N GLN A 104 11.58 12.16 -4.00
CA GLN A 104 11.85 13.57 -4.35
C GLN A 104 11.01 14.56 -3.55
N LEU A 105 9.71 14.29 -3.35
CA LEU A 105 8.79 15.24 -2.72
C LEU A 105 7.89 14.58 -1.68
N VAL A 106 7.79 15.22 -0.52
CA VAL A 106 6.81 14.88 0.52
C VAL A 106 5.86 16.05 0.73
N VAL A 107 4.56 15.79 0.65
CA VAL A 107 3.51 16.75 0.99
C VAL A 107 2.76 16.25 2.22
N LEU A 108 2.88 16.95 3.34
CA LEU A 108 2.12 16.65 4.56
C LEU A 108 0.83 17.49 4.57
N VAL A 109 -0.33 16.83 4.57
CA VAL A 109 -1.64 17.49 4.56
C VAL A 109 -2.31 17.28 5.90
N GLY A 110 -2.40 18.31 6.74
CA GLY A 110 -2.97 18.15 8.07
C GLY A 110 -2.68 19.30 9.02
N SER A 111 -2.82 19.03 10.32
CA SER A 111 -2.58 20.03 11.36
C SER A 111 -1.17 19.91 11.97
N ARG A 112 -0.60 21.04 12.36
CA ARG A 112 0.64 21.08 13.17
C ARG A 112 0.52 20.25 14.46
N ARG A 113 -0.69 20.18 15.04
CA ARG A 113 -0.99 19.36 16.22
C ARG A 113 -0.82 17.86 15.94
N ALA A 114 -1.38 17.36 14.83
CA ALA A 114 -1.25 15.95 14.44
C ALA A 114 0.21 15.57 14.16
N LEU A 115 0.94 16.43 13.43
CA LEU A 115 2.37 16.25 13.18
C LEU A 115 3.16 16.20 14.49
N ALA A 116 2.91 17.16 15.39
CA ALA A 116 3.62 17.22 16.67
C ALA A 116 3.31 16.00 17.57
N ALA A 117 2.08 15.48 17.52
CA ALA A 117 1.73 14.23 18.19
C ALA A 117 2.50 13.04 17.60
N ALA A 118 2.49 12.88 16.27
CA ALA A 118 3.20 11.80 15.59
C ALA A 118 4.72 11.82 15.89
N VAL A 119 5.34 12.99 15.86
CA VAL A 119 6.78 13.12 16.17
C VAL A 119 7.08 12.79 17.63
N ARG A 120 6.21 13.11 18.60
CA ARG A 120 6.47 12.82 20.02
C ARG A 120 6.24 11.37 20.41
N THR A 121 5.37 10.65 19.73
CA THR A 121 5.04 9.25 20.03
C THR A 121 6.14 8.30 19.53
N VAL A 122 7.12 7.98 20.37
CA VAL A 122 8.32 7.20 20.00
C VAL A 122 8.03 5.73 19.66
N SER A 123 6.97 5.14 20.21
CA SER A 123 6.75 3.69 20.11
C SER A 123 5.27 3.31 20.06
N ALA A 124 4.95 2.30 19.25
CA ALA A 124 3.68 1.59 19.23
C ALA A 124 3.44 0.72 20.48
N GLY A 125 4.38 0.70 21.43
CA GLY A 125 4.38 -0.17 22.60
C GLY A 125 5.68 -1.00 22.72
N ARG A 126 5.90 -1.58 23.89
CA ARG A 126 7.04 -2.48 24.13
C ARG A 126 6.83 -3.78 23.35
N ARG A 127 7.75 -4.13 22.45
CA ARG A 127 7.69 -5.41 21.72
C ARG A 127 8.09 -6.53 22.68
N HIS A 128 7.15 -7.44 22.97
CA HIS A 128 7.45 -8.64 23.75
C HIS A 128 8.16 -9.66 22.88
N THR A 129 9.48 -9.78 23.04
CA THR A 129 10.33 -10.74 22.32
C THR A 129 11.47 -11.21 23.23
N ALA A 130 11.86 -12.48 23.12
CA ALA A 130 12.99 -13.07 23.85
C ALA A 130 14.28 -13.14 23.02
N LEU A 131 14.29 -12.57 21.81
CA LEU A 131 15.44 -12.67 20.90
C LEU A 131 16.71 -12.07 21.52
N ASP A 132 16.61 -10.89 22.12
CA ASP A 132 17.72 -10.20 22.79
C ASP A 132 18.32 -11.07 23.92
N HIS A 133 17.46 -11.66 24.75
CA HIS A 133 17.87 -12.58 25.82
C HIS A 133 18.55 -13.86 25.31
N ARG A 134 18.12 -14.38 24.14
CA ARG A 134 18.74 -15.57 23.53
C ARG A 134 20.10 -15.25 22.93
N LEU A 135 20.25 -14.07 22.32
CA LEU A 135 21.52 -13.62 21.75
C LEU A 135 22.56 -13.32 22.82
N SER A 136 22.16 -12.80 23.99
CA SER A 136 23.07 -12.51 25.10
C SER A 136 23.60 -13.77 25.82
N ARG A 137 23.16 -14.96 25.44
CA ARG A 137 23.59 -16.26 25.99
C ARG A 137 24.43 -17.09 25.02
N LEU A 138 24.66 -16.59 23.80
CA LEU A 138 25.64 -17.11 22.85
C LEU A 138 27.00 -16.44 23.09
#